data_AF-A0AAD9QYT0-F1
#
_entry.id   AF-A0AAD9QYT0-F1
#
_cell.length_a   1.000
_cell.length_b   1.000
_cell.length_c   1.000
_cell.angle_alpha   90.00
_cell.angle_beta   90.00
_cell.angle_gamma   90.00
#
_symmetry.space_group_name_H-M   'P 1'
#
loop_
_entity.id
_entity.type
_entity.pdbx_description
1 polymer ?
#
loop_
_entity_poly.entity_id
_entity_poly.type
_entity_poly.pdbx_seq_one_letter_code
_entity_poly.pdbx_strand_id
1 'polypeptide(L)'
;MWQSAEKELPSNLLLALGACDVDAFPDIHRLLLIACTLPISSAEAERSFSLMKRIKTCTRSTMSEERFSDLAVIAMHYPERFEVDEICEAFVKAHPRRLFQATLFD
;
A
#
# COMPACT_ATOMS: atom_id res chain seq x y z
N MET A 1 -3.42 26.40 40.61
CA MET A 1 -4.78 26.53 40.03
C MET A 1 -4.68 25.93 38.64
N TRP A 2 -5.15 24.70 38.47
CA TRP A 2 -5.15 24.03 37.17
C TRP A 2 -6.04 24.86 36.24
N GLN A 3 -5.41 25.57 35.30
CA GLN A 3 -6.17 26.26 34.26
C GLN A 3 -6.67 25.16 33.34
N SER A 4 -7.96 24.80 33.52
CA SER A 4 -8.71 24.06 32.53
C SER A 4 -8.84 24.95 31.30
N ALA A 5 -7.78 24.98 30.49
CA ALA A 5 -7.91 25.44 29.12
C ALA A 5 -8.85 24.45 28.46
N GLU A 6 -10.03 24.93 28.07
CA GLU A 6 -10.90 24.30 27.08
C GLU A 6 -10.13 24.20 25.76
N LYS A 7 -9.10 23.36 25.73
CA LYS A 7 -8.42 23.00 24.50
C LYS A 7 -9.25 21.84 23.97
N GLU A 8 -10.12 22.16 23.01
CA GLU A 8 -10.94 21.21 22.26
C GLU A 8 -10.18 19.89 22.10
N LEU A 9 -10.72 18.83 22.69
CA LEU A 9 -10.04 17.54 22.73
C LEU A 9 -9.80 17.08 21.27
N PRO A 10 -8.58 16.68 20.89
CA PRO A 10 -8.32 16.28 19.52
C PRO A 10 -9.25 15.12 19.13
N SER A 11 -9.99 15.30 18.04
CA SER A 11 -11.02 14.35 17.59
C SER A 11 -10.44 13.10 16.92
N ASN A 12 -9.13 13.10 16.62
CA ASN A 12 -8.44 11.97 16.02
C ASN A 12 -6.98 11.88 16.49
N LEU A 13 -6.37 10.70 16.29
CA LEU A 13 -5.00 10.40 16.72
C LEU A 13 -3.95 11.29 16.04
N LEU A 14 -4.19 11.72 14.80
CA LEU A 14 -3.26 12.59 14.06
C LEU A 14 -3.17 13.99 14.67
N LEU A 15 -4.33 14.56 15.04
CA LEU A 15 -4.40 15.83 15.75
C LEU A 15 -3.82 15.71 17.17
N ALA A 16 -4.05 14.58 17.84
CA ALA A 16 -3.46 14.31 19.15
C ALA A 16 -1.93 14.22 19.09
N LEU A 17 -1.39 13.59 18.04
CA LEU A 17 0.05 13.52 17.80
C LEU A 17 0.64 14.92 17.57
N GLY A 18 0.02 15.74 16.72
CA GLY A 18 0.49 17.10 16.44
C GLY A 18 0.37 18.08 17.61
N ALA A 19 -0.55 17.83 18.54
CA ALA A 19 -0.72 18.65 19.75
C ALA A 19 0.13 18.19 20.94
N CYS A 20 0.73 16.99 20.86
CA CYS A 20 1.56 16.42 21.91
C CYS A 20 2.97 17.01 21.86
N ASP A 21 3.41 17.60 22.97
CA ASP A 21 4.78 18.08 23.11
C ASP A 21 5.74 16.89 23.31
N VAL A 22 6.73 16.77 22.43
CA VAL A 22 7.71 15.68 22.40
C VAL A 22 8.63 15.71 23.62
N ASP A 23 8.96 16.90 24.10
CA ASP A 23 9.92 17.09 25.19
C ASP A 23 9.25 16.88 26.55
N ALA A 24 7.98 17.26 26.67
CA ALA A 24 7.21 17.07 27.89
C ALA A 24 6.68 15.64 28.05
N PHE A 25 6.28 14.98 26.95
CA PHE A 25 5.64 13.65 26.98
C PHE A 25 6.19 12.70 25.90
N PRO A 26 7.47 12.32 25.97
CA PRO A 26 8.13 11.52 24.92
C PRO A 26 7.51 10.14 24.71
N ASP A 27 7.12 9.45 25.79
CA ASP A 27 6.53 8.11 25.71
C ASP A 27 5.11 8.13 25.11
N ILE A 28 4.33 9.15 25.45
CA ILE A 28 2.96 9.33 24.93
C ILE A 28 3.04 9.67 23.43
N HIS A 29 3.96 10.56 23.05
CA HIS A 29 4.19 10.88 21.64
C HIS A 29 4.56 9.62 20.86
N ARG A 30 5.44 8.76 21.40
CA ARG A 30 5.84 7.51 20.76
C ARG A 30 4.67 6.53 20.62
N LEU A 31 3.81 6.43 21.62
CA LEU A 31 2.62 5.58 21.58
C LEU A 31 1.60 6.08 20.54
N LEU A 32 1.37 7.40 20.47
CA LEU A 32 0.50 8.01 19.45
C LEU A 32 1.04 7.77 18.04
N LEU A 33 2.36 7.82 17.87
CA LEU A 33 3.01 7.54 16.60
C LEU A 33 2.82 6.07 16.18
N ILE A 34 3.04 5.13 17.11
CA ILE A 34 2.75 3.70 16.86
C ILE A 34 1.27 3.51 16.49
N ALA A 35 0.36 4.12 17.25
CA ALA A 35 -1.08 4.02 17.00
C ALA A 35 -1.49 4.56 15.61
N CYS A 36 -0.85 5.63 15.13
CA CYS A 36 -1.08 6.17 13.78
C CYS A 36 -0.50 5.27 12.68
N THR A 37 0.56 4.52 12.96
CA THR A 37 1.21 3.61 11.99
C THR A 37 0.59 2.22 11.95
N LEU A 38 -0.15 1.83 12.99
CA LEU A 38 -0.87 0.57 12.99
C LEU A 38 -2.01 0.66 11.96
N PRO A 39 -2.19 -0.34 11.09
CA PRO A 39 -3.37 -0.39 10.24
C PRO A 39 -4.60 -0.59 11.13
N ILE A 40 -5.32 0.50 11.39
CA ILE A 40 -6.52 0.50 12.26
C ILE A 40 -7.67 -0.26 11.58
N SER A 41 -7.65 -0.40 10.26
CA SER A 41 -8.72 -1.03 9.47
C SER A 41 -8.29 -2.32 8.80
N SER A 42 -9.17 -3.33 8.83
CA SER A 42 -8.98 -4.57 8.04
C SER A 42 -9.00 -4.31 6.53
N ALA A 43 -9.60 -3.20 6.10
CA ALA A 43 -9.78 -2.84 4.70
C ALA A 43 -8.47 -2.73 3.92
N GLU A 44 -7.39 -2.23 4.55
CA GLU A 44 -6.07 -2.17 3.89
C GLU A 44 -5.47 -3.57 3.69
N ALA A 45 -5.54 -4.42 4.72
CA ALA A 45 -5.10 -5.81 4.61
C ALA A 45 -5.94 -6.57 3.57
N GLU A 46 -7.27 -6.41 3.58
CA GLU A 46 -8.19 -6.99 2.61
C GLU A 46 -7.89 -6.53 1.17
N ARG A 47 -7.57 -5.24 0.98
CA ARG A 47 -7.14 -4.71 -0.32
C ARG A 47 -5.85 -5.39 -0.79
N SER A 48 -4.84 -5.51 0.07
CA SER A 48 -3.57 -6.18 -0.25
C SER A 48 -3.78 -7.66 -0.58
N PHE A 49 -4.57 -8.40 0.21
CA PHE A 49 -4.87 -9.81 -0.08
C PHE A 49 -5.68 -9.98 -1.37
N SER A 50 -6.60 -9.07 -1.67
CA SER A 50 -7.35 -9.06 -2.93
C SER A 50 -6.43 -8.85 -4.15
N LEU A 51 -5.48 -7.91 -4.04
CA LEU A 51 -4.45 -7.69 -5.07
C LEU A 51 -3.59 -8.95 -5.28
N MET A 52 -3.07 -9.54 -4.20
CA MET A 52 -2.27 -10.77 -4.25
C MET A 52 -3.06 -11.93 -4.88
N LYS A 53 -4.34 -12.07 -4.54
CA LYS A 53 -5.22 -13.07 -5.13
C LYS A 53 -5.35 -12.87 -6.64
N ARG A 54 -5.54 -11.63 -7.11
CA ARG A 54 -5.60 -11.31 -8.56
C ARG A 54 -4.29 -11.68 -9.28
N ILE A 55 -3.14 -11.32 -8.72
CA ILE A 55 -1.81 -11.66 -9.30
C ILE A 55 -1.66 -13.17 -9.45
N LYS A 56 -2.01 -13.93 -8.40
CA LYS A 56 -1.90 -15.39 -8.39
C LYS A 56 -2.92 -16.07 -9.31
N THR A 57 -4.14 -15.54 -9.40
CA THR A 57 -5.21 -16.09 -10.25
C THR A 57 -4.95 -15.81 -11.74
N CYS A 58 -4.57 -14.58 -12.10
CA CYS A 58 -4.29 -14.17 -13.48
C CYS A 58 -3.16 -15.01 -14.12
N THR A 59 -2.20 -15.45 -13.31
CA THR A 59 -1.01 -16.18 -13.78
C THR A 59 -1.11 -17.70 -13.67
N ARG A 60 -2.30 -18.25 -13.36
CA ARG A 60 -2.60 -19.69 -13.29
C ARG A 60 -1.46 -20.54 -12.69
N SER A 61 -1.09 -20.21 -11.44
CA SER A 61 -0.29 -21.03 -10.50
C SER A 61 1.04 -21.65 -10.96
N THR A 62 1.61 -21.27 -12.11
CA THR A 62 2.93 -21.75 -12.55
C THR A 62 4.10 -20.83 -12.16
N MET A 63 3.85 -19.77 -11.38
CA MET A 63 4.92 -18.84 -11.01
C MET A 63 5.70 -19.29 -9.76
N SER A 64 6.99 -18.98 -9.72
CA SER A 64 7.81 -19.13 -8.51
C SER A 64 7.36 -18.16 -7.42
N GLU A 65 7.63 -18.52 -6.16
CA GLU A 65 7.32 -17.66 -5.01
C GLU A 65 8.10 -16.34 -5.05
N GLU A 66 9.33 -16.35 -5.55
CA GLU A 66 10.16 -15.15 -5.73
C GLU A 66 9.46 -14.15 -6.67
N ARG A 67 9.07 -14.60 -7.88
CA ARG A 67 8.36 -13.75 -8.84
C ARG A 67 7.02 -13.26 -8.30
N PHE A 68 6.34 -14.08 -7.49
CA PHE A 68 5.10 -13.66 -6.82
C PHE A 68 5.35 -12.53 -5.83
N SER A 69 6.36 -12.69 -4.97
CA SER A 69 6.73 -11.71 -3.96
C SER A 69 7.08 -10.37 -4.62
N ASP A 70 7.92 -10.40 -5.66
CA ASP A 70 8.33 -9.20 -6.39
C ASP A 70 7.14 -8.47 -7.02
N LEU A 71 6.25 -9.21 -7.69
CA LEU A 71 5.04 -8.62 -8.29
C LEU A 71 4.08 -8.07 -7.24
N ALA A 72 3.95 -8.73 -6.09
CA ALA A 72 3.11 -8.26 -4.99
C ALA A 72 3.62 -6.93 -4.43
N VAL A 73 4.95 -6.79 -4.24
CA VAL A 73 5.58 -5.53 -3.81
C VAL A 73 5.33 -4.43 -4.84
N ILE A 74 5.54 -4.70 -6.13
CA ILE A 74 5.27 -3.73 -7.19
C ILE A 74 3.80 -3.28 -7.17
N ALA A 75 2.87 -4.23 -7.12
CA ALA A 75 1.43 -3.93 -7.15
C ALA A 75 0.94 -3.16 -5.91
N MET A 76 1.56 -3.35 -4.74
CA MET A 76 1.21 -2.63 -3.51
C MET A 76 1.74 -1.19 -3.50
N HIS A 77 2.95 -0.96 -4.03
CA HIS A 77 3.61 0.35 -3.98
C HIS A 77 3.35 1.23 -5.21
N TYR A 78 2.98 0.64 -6.35
CA TYR A 78 2.68 1.35 -7.59
C TYR A 78 1.21 1.11 -7.99
N PRO A 79 0.25 1.78 -7.32
CA PRO A 79 -1.17 1.63 -7.64
C PRO A 79 -1.57 2.33 -8.95
N GLU A 80 -0.67 3.14 -9.53
CA GLU A 80 -0.89 3.78 -10.82
C GLU A 80 -1.04 2.73 -11.92
N ARG A 81 -2.04 2.97 -12.77
CA ARG A 81 -2.28 2.11 -13.94
C ARG A 81 -1.23 2.45 -14.97
N PHE A 82 -0.30 1.53 -15.18
CA PHE A 82 0.58 1.59 -16.35
C PHE A 82 -0.28 1.53 -17.62
N GLU A 83 0.06 2.35 -18.61
CA GLU A 83 -0.48 2.20 -19.97
C GLU A 83 0.00 0.85 -20.51
N VAL A 84 -0.91 -0.13 -20.51
CA VAL A 84 -0.61 -1.51 -20.90
C VAL A 84 -0.15 -1.56 -22.34
N ASP A 85 -0.70 -0.69 -23.19
CA ASP A 85 -0.38 -0.62 -24.62
C ASP A 85 1.07 -0.19 -24.84
N GLU A 86 1.56 0.82 -24.11
CA GLU A 86 2.96 1.26 -24.19
C GLU A 86 3.92 0.14 -23.77
N ILE A 87 3.60 -0.59 -22.71
CA ILE A 87 4.41 -1.73 -22.24
C ILE A 87 4.40 -2.86 -23.28
N CYS A 88 3.24 -3.16 -23.86
CA CYS A 88 3.12 -4.20 -24.89
C CYS A 88 3.95 -3.85 -26.12
N GLU A 89 3.87 -2.61 -26.61
CA GLU A 89 4.66 -2.13 -27.74
C GLU A 89 6.18 -2.21 -27.47
N ALA A 90 6.62 -1.74 -26.29
CA ALA A 90 8.02 -1.81 -25.89
C ALA A 90 8.51 -3.26 -25.82
N PHE A 91 7.69 -4.18 -25.29
CA PHE A 91 8.03 -5.59 -25.18
C PHE A 91 8.15 -6.26 -26.55
N VAL A 92 7.21 -6.02 -27.46
CA VAL A 92 7.22 -6.53 -28.84
C VAL A 92 8.45 -6.03 -29.59
N LYS A 93 8.77 -4.73 -29.45
CA LYS A 93 9.97 -4.13 -30.05
C LYS A 93 11.27 -4.77 -29.54
N ALA A 94 11.35 -5.06 -28.24
CA ALA A 94 12.52 -5.71 -27.64
C ALA A 94 12.62 -7.21 -27.98
N HIS A 95 11.50 -7.89 -28.23
CA HIS A 95 11.44 -9.35 -28.45
C HIS A 95 10.65 -9.72 -29.71
N PRO A 96 11.14 -9.40 -30.91
CA PRO A 96 10.39 -9.55 -32.17
C PRO A 96 10.02 -10.99 -32.54
N ARG A 97 10.59 -12.00 -31.87
CA ARG A 97 10.31 -13.43 -32.12
C ARG A 97 9.34 -14.05 -31.11
N ARG A 98 8.94 -13.32 -30.07
CA ARG A 98 7.97 -13.80 -29.08
C ARG A 98 6.59 -13.31 -29.49
N LEU A 99 5.69 -14.25 -29.82
CA LEU A 99 4.29 -13.94 -30.06
C LEU A 99 3.66 -13.44 -28.75
N PHE A 100 3.28 -12.17 -28.73
CA PHE A 100 2.47 -11.61 -27.66
C PHE A 100 1.00 -11.90 -27.98
N GLN A 101 0.36 -12.73 -27.17
CA GLN A 101 -1.07 -13.02 -27.33
C GLN A 101 -1.84 -12.00 -26.49
N ALA A 102 -2.40 -10.98 -27.13
CA ALA A 102 -3.10 -9.86 -26.49
C ALA A 102 -4.34 -10.28 -25.67
N THR A 103 -4.80 -11.52 -25.81
CA THR A 103 -6.04 -12.05 -25.23
C THR A 103 -5.93 -12.43 -23.73
N LEU A 104 -4.92 -11.95 -23.00
CA LEU A 104 -4.68 -12.38 -21.62
C LEU A 104 -5.47 -11.56 -20.58
N PHE A 105 -6.20 -10.53 -21.01
CA PHE A 105 -6.92 -9.60 -20.14
C PHE A 105 -8.38 -9.30 -20.56
N ASP A 106 -8.94 -10.03 -21.52
CA ASP A 106 -10.38 -10.01 -21.82
C ASP A 106 -11.20 -10.87 -20.84
#